data_AF-A0A640W3V7-F1
#
_entry.id   AF-A0A640W3V7-F1
#
_cell.length_a   1.000
_cell.length_b   1.000
_cell.length_c   1.000
_cell.angle_alpha   90.00
_cell.angle_beta   90.00
_cell.angle_gamma   90.00
#
_symmetry.space_group_name_H-M   'P 1'
#
loop_
_entity.id
_entity.type
_entity.pdbx_description
1 polymer ?
#
loop_
_entity_poly.entity_id
_entity_poly.type
_entity_poly.pdbx_seq_one_letter_code
_entity_poly.pdbx_strand_id
1 'polypeptide(L)'
;MNKLIAILVMMAIPAFFINAGNVVMNTDTETISANETISINISYSEGYASIVEQMPYLHIAGYPMLPYKVKTYVFPAGSIVKSIAAKPEKIEKISLKEKIKPAPEPVTTGKESVVREGPVYSKDEFYPQKWYDYSIKAGIKDGKHVIFV
;
A
#
# COMPACT_ATOMS: atom_id res chain seq x y z
N MET A 1 -35.93 -12.90 10.65
CA MET A 1 -35.69 -13.77 9.47
C MET A 1 -36.02 -12.95 8.23
N ASN A 2 -35.03 -12.24 7.70
CA ASN A 2 -35.19 -11.40 6.51
C ASN A 2 -34.57 -12.13 5.31
N LYS A 3 -35.35 -12.15 4.24
CA LYS A 3 -35.19 -12.93 3.00
C LYS A 3 -34.14 -12.33 2.06
N LEU A 4 -33.88 -13.11 1.00
CA LEU A 4 -33.57 -12.75 -0.41
C LEU A 4 -32.16 -13.19 -0.85
N ILE A 5 -31.89 -13.75 -2.03
CA ILE A 5 -32.64 -14.37 -3.15
C ILE A 5 -31.59 -15.20 -3.92
N ALA A 6 -31.98 -16.34 -4.49
CA ALA A 6 -31.15 -17.19 -5.35
C ALA A 6 -30.78 -16.49 -6.68
N ILE A 7 -29.52 -16.62 -7.11
CA ILE A 7 -29.09 -16.23 -8.46
C ILE A 7 -29.07 -17.50 -9.33
N LEU A 8 -30.04 -17.59 -10.24
CA LEU A 8 -30.00 -18.49 -11.38
C LEU A 8 -30.67 -17.77 -12.56
N VAL A 9 -29.88 -17.30 -13.52
CA VAL A 9 -30.37 -17.05 -14.88
C VAL A 9 -29.34 -17.55 -15.88
N MET A 10 -29.57 -18.78 -16.30
CA MET A 10 -29.11 -19.36 -17.55
C MET A 10 -30.08 -18.90 -18.63
N MET A 11 -29.63 -18.17 -19.66
CA MET A 11 -30.37 -18.06 -20.92
C MET A 11 -29.43 -17.85 -22.11
N ALA A 12 -29.70 -18.66 -23.13
CA ALA A 12 -28.95 -18.84 -24.35
C ALA A 12 -29.04 -17.63 -25.31
N ILE A 13 -28.03 -17.57 -26.17
CA ILE A 13 -27.79 -16.61 -27.25
C ILE A 13 -28.94 -16.59 -28.28
N PRO A 14 -29.23 -15.42 -28.88
CA PRO A 14 -29.36 -15.36 -30.32
C PRO A 14 -28.38 -14.35 -30.94
N ALA A 15 -27.77 -14.77 -32.05
CA ALA A 15 -26.83 -13.99 -32.85
C ALA A 15 -27.40 -12.61 -33.21
N PHE A 16 -26.60 -11.55 -33.03
CA PHE A 16 -26.94 -10.20 -33.50
C PHE A 16 -25.85 -9.63 -34.40
N PHE A 17 -26.34 -9.06 -35.50
CA PHE A 17 -25.61 -8.50 -36.64
C PHE A 17 -24.72 -7.32 -36.25
N ILE A 18 -23.60 -7.17 -36.94
CA ILE A 18 -22.66 -6.05 -36.81
C ILE A 18 -23.32 -4.81 -37.44
N ASN A 19 -23.74 -3.84 -36.63
CA ASN A 19 -24.04 -2.49 -37.10
C ASN A 19 -22.88 -1.56 -36.73
N ALA A 20 -22.26 -0.97 -37.75
CA ALA A 20 -21.21 0.02 -37.58
C ALA A 20 -21.82 1.35 -37.12
N GLY A 21 -21.92 1.53 -35.81
CA GLY A 21 -22.42 2.78 -35.22
C GLY A 21 -22.55 2.65 -33.72
N ASN A 22 -21.59 3.23 -32.99
CA ASN A 22 -21.46 3.25 -31.54
C ASN A 22 -21.26 1.88 -30.87
N VAL A 23 -20.00 1.44 -30.81
CA VAL A 23 -19.58 0.50 -29.77
C VAL A 23 -19.74 1.22 -28.43
N VAL A 24 -20.81 0.90 -27.70
CA VAL A 24 -20.84 1.14 -26.25
C VAL A 24 -19.76 0.24 -25.68
N MET A 25 -18.61 0.83 -25.33
CA MET A 25 -17.63 0.13 -24.50
C MET A 25 -18.31 -0.14 -23.17
N ASN A 26 -18.76 -1.36 -22.97
CA ASN A 26 -18.98 -1.89 -21.63
C ASN A 26 -17.60 -1.86 -20.96
N THR A 27 -17.31 -0.83 -20.17
CA THR A 27 -16.15 -0.88 -19.28
C THR A 27 -16.54 -1.80 -18.15
N ASP A 28 -16.23 -3.08 -18.29
CA ASP A 28 -16.27 -4.02 -17.19
C ASP A 28 -15.34 -3.49 -16.10
N THR A 29 -15.91 -2.93 -15.03
CA THR A 29 -15.14 -2.44 -13.90
C THR A 29 -14.77 -3.62 -13.01
N GLU A 30 -13.50 -4.03 -13.08
CA GLU A 30 -12.97 -5.03 -12.16
C GLU A 30 -12.66 -4.42 -10.80
N THR A 31 -13.08 -5.09 -9.73
CA THR A 31 -12.74 -4.72 -8.35
C THR A 31 -11.82 -5.77 -7.76
N ILE A 32 -10.66 -5.34 -7.28
CA ILE A 32 -9.71 -6.19 -6.56
C ILE A 32 -9.80 -5.85 -5.08
N SER A 33 -9.92 -6.86 -4.24
CA SER A 33 -9.90 -6.72 -2.78
C SER A 33 -8.90 -7.70 -2.19
N ALA A 34 -8.15 -7.25 -1.19
CA ALA A 34 -7.21 -8.07 -0.45
C ALA A 34 -7.19 -7.64 1.01
N ASN A 35 -7.10 -8.63 1.90
CA ASN A 35 -6.92 -8.40 3.33
C ASN A 35 -5.52 -8.87 3.71
N GLU A 36 -4.86 -8.08 4.54
CA GLU A 36 -3.49 -8.32 4.97
C GLU A 36 -3.40 -8.13 6.48
N THR A 37 -2.68 -9.01 7.14
CA THR A 37 -2.37 -8.89 8.58
C THR A 37 -0.90 -8.54 8.71
N ILE A 38 -0.59 -7.60 9.61
CA ILE A 38 0.77 -7.23 9.96
C ILE A 38 0.97 -7.64 11.41
N SER A 39 1.96 -8.50 11.64
CA SER A 39 2.51 -8.76 12.97
C SER A 39 3.79 -7.94 13.10
N ILE A 40 4.03 -7.37 14.27
CA ILE A 40 5.26 -6.62 14.54
C ILE A 40 5.97 -7.16 15.77
N ASN A 41 7.29 -7.25 15.69
CA ASN A 41 8.16 -7.57 16.82
C ASN A 41 8.95 -6.33 17.23
N ILE A 42 9.05 -6.07 18.53
CA ILE A 42 9.77 -4.91 19.07
C ILE A 42 11.01 -5.41 19.81
N SER A 43 12.16 -4.88 19.42
CA SER A 43 13.43 -5.05 20.14
C SER A 43 13.89 -3.72 20.73
N TYR A 44 14.76 -3.78 21.74
CA TYR A 44 15.31 -2.60 22.40
C TYR A 44 16.84 -2.67 22.36
N SER A 45 17.47 -1.61 21.87
CA SER A 45 18.93 -1.50 21.79
C SER A 45 19.35 -0.04 21.76
N GLU A 46 20.50 0.29 22.36
CA GLU A 46 21.09 1.64 22.31
C GLU A 46 20.14 2.77 22.81
N GLY A 47 19.23 2.46 23.74
CA GLY A 47 18.24 3.43 24.25
C GLY A 47 17.07 3.71 23.30
N TYR A 48 16.87 2.88 22.27
CA TYR A 48 15.75 2.99 21.34
C TYR A 48 14.99 1.67 21.20
N ALA A 49 13.71 1.78 20.85
CA ALA A 49 12.91 0.68 20.32
C ALA A 49 13.12 0.55 18.81
N SER A 50 13.17 -0.68 18.31
CA SER A 50 13.22 -1.00 16.87
C SER A 50 12.14 -2.03 16.54
N ILE A 51 11.35 -1.75 15.52
CA ILE A 51 10.40 -2.72 14.98
C ILE A 51 11.17 -3.62 14.02
N VAL A 52 11.28 -4.92 14.33
CA VAL A 52 12.11 -5.88 13.59
C VAL A 52 11.23 -6.71 12.69
N GLU A 53 11.13 -6.31 11.43
CA GLU A 53 10.34 -6.98 10.41
C GLU A 53 11.08 -7.10 9.06
N GLN A 54 10.74 -8.14 8.29
CA GLN A 54 11.25 -8.35 6.92
C GLN A 54 10.48 -7.48 5.90
N MET A 55 10.43 -6.18 6.17
CA MET A 55 9.73 -5.18 5.37
C MET A 55 10.66 -4.00 5.08
N PRO A 56 10.41 -3.22 4.01
CA PRO A 56 11.08 -1.94 3.85
C PRO A 56 10.65 -0.97 4.96
N TYR A 57 11.48 0.03 5.24
CA TYR A 57 11.25 1.01 6.30
C TYR A 57 11.15 2.43 5.73
N LEU A 58 10.27 3.24 6.32
CA LEU A 58 10.22 4.67 6.06
C LEU A 58 11.56 5.29 6.45
N HIS A 59 12.22 5.88 5.47
CA HIS A 59 13.61 6.28 5.59
C HIS A 59 13.79 7.78 5.33
N ILE A 60 13.22 8.58 6.22
CA ILE A 60 13.41 10.04 6.25
C ILE A 60 14.38 10.35 7.38
N ALA A 61 15.52 10.95 7.07
CA ALA A 61 16.57 11.20 8.06
C ALA A 61 16.04 11.92 9.31
N GLY A 62 16.32 11.35 10.48
CA GLY A 62 15.86 11.85 11.77
C GLY A 62 14.39 11.61 12.10
N TYR A 63 13.65 10.85 11.29
CA TYR A 63 12.29 10.42 11.62
C TYR A 63 12.27 8.97 12.12
N PRO A 64 11.26 8.57 12.91
CA PRO A 64 11.11 7.19 13.36
C PRO A 64 11.17 6.19 12.19
N MET A 65 12.02 5.18 12.33
CA MET A 65 12.13 4.12 11.35
C MET A 65 10.97 3.13 11.55
N LEU A 66 9.96 3.23 10.69
CA LEU A 66 8.75 2.40 10.74
C LEU A 66 8.68 1.50 9.51
N PRO A 67 8.42 0.19 9.66
CA PRO A 67 8.23 -0.68 8.52
C PRO A 67 6.93 -0.35 7.80
N TYR A 68 6.91 -0.59 6.49
CA TYR A 68 5.71 -0.47 5.67
C TYR A 68 5.63 -1.61 4.67
N LYS A 69 4.41 -1.98 4.26
CA LYS A 69 4.20 -3.02 3.25
C LYS A 69 3.91 -2.36 1.90
N VAL A 70 4.55 -2.87 0.85
CA VAL A 70 4.28 -2.48 -0.53
C VAL A 70 3.59 -3.62 -1.24
N LYS A 71 2.49 -3.31 -1.93
CA LYS A 71 1.81 -4.23 -2.84
C LYS A 71 1.65 -3.54 -4.17
N THR A 72 2.07 -4.22 -5.23
CA THR A 72 2.00 -3.70 -6.59
C THR A 72 1.03 -4.52 -7.40
N TYR A 73 0.03 -3.86 -7.97
CA TYR A 73 -0.88 -4.44 -8.94
C TYR A 73 -0.44 -4.04 -10.34
N VAL A 74 -0.55 -4.99 -11.28
CA VAL A 74 -0.13 -4.78 -12.67
C VAL A 74 -1.35 -4.92 -13.55
N PHE A 75 -1.66 -3.85 -14.28
CA PHE A 75 -2.78 -3.81 -15.21
C PHE A 75 -2.28 -3.62 -16.64
N PRO A 76 -3.07 -4.06 -17.65
CA PRO A 76 -2.79 -3.75 -19.05
C PRO A 76 -2.62 -2.26 -19.30
N ALA A 77 -1.85 -1.90 -20.34
CA ALA A 77 -1.77 -0.51 -20.79
C ALA A 77 -3.18 0.03 -21.11
N GLY A 78 -3.43 1.29 -20.73
CA GLY A 78 -4.71 1.96 -20.95
C GLY A 78 -5.76 1.74 -19.85
N SER A 79 -5.48 0.91 -18.84
CA SER A 79 -6.36 0.78 -17.67
C SER A 79 -6.48 2.09 -16.89
N ILE A 80 -7.70 2.41 -16.45
CA ILE A 80 -8.01 3.60 -15.66
C ILE A 80 -8.43 3.17 -14.26
N VAL A 81 -7.63 3.53 -13.26
CA VAL A 81 -7.97 3.28 -11.85
C VAL A 81 -9.01 4.31 -11.42
N LYS A 82 -10.21 3.86 -11.07
CA LYS A 82 -11.30 4.74 -10.63
C LYS A 82 -11.21 5.12 -9.14
N SER A 83 -10.77 4.19 -8.30
CA SER A 83 -10.66 4.41 -6.86
C SER A 83 -9.72 3.42 -6.19
N ILE A 84 -8.99 3.86 -5.16
CA ILE A 84 -8.21 3.01 -4.26
C ILE A 84 -8.56 3.38 -2.83
N ALA A 85 -8.91 2.39 -2.02
CA ALA A 85 -9.16 2.56 -0.60
C ALA A 85 -8.49 1.43 0.18
N ALA A 86 -7.69 1.78 1.18
CA ALA A 86 -7.22 0.85 2.20
C ALA A 86 -7.82 1.28 3.53
N LYS A 87 -8.43 0.32 4.23
CA LYS A 87 -9.07 0.56 5.53
C LYS A 87 -8.27 -0.19 6.60
N PRO A 88 -7.77 0.49 7.64
CA PRO A 88 -7.16 -0.20 8.76
C PRO A 88 -8.25 -0.96 9.53
N GLU A 89 -8.00 -2.23 9.82
CA GLU A 89 -8.84 -3.07 10.67
C GLU A 89 -8.02 -3.55 11.87
N LYS A 90 -8.70 -3.84 12.98
CA LYS A 90 -8.08 -4.38 14.22
C LYS A 90 -6.88 -3.53 14.70
N ILE A 91 -7.10 -2.23 14.85
CA ILE A 91 -6.07 -1.30 15.31
C ILE A 91 -5.72 -1.59 16.78
N GLU A 92 -4.45 -1.79 17.06
CA GLU A 92 -3.92 -2.00 18.40
C GLU A 92 -3.06 -0.81 18.86
N LYS A 93 -3.03 -0.57 20.17
CA LYS A 93 -2.14 0.43 20.80
C LYS A 93 -1.10 -0.31 21.63
N ILE A 94 0.17 -0.03 21.36
CA ILE A 94 1.30 -0.66 22.03
C ILE A 94 2.08 0.41 22.78
N SER A 95 2.27 0.22 24.09
CA SER A 95 3.11 1.09 24.91
C SER A 95 4.57 0.68 24.77
N LEU A 96 5.44 1.63 24.40
CA LEU A 96 6.87 1.42 24.27
C LEU A 96 7.61 1.95 25.51
N LYS A 97 8.72 1.29 25.87
CA LYS A 97 9.60 1.76 26.95
C LYS A 97 10.51 2.91 26.51
N GLU A 98 10.87 2.91 25.23
CA GLU A 98 11.80 3.84 24.61
C GLU A 98 11.19 4.38 23.32
N LYS A 99 11.71 5.51 22.85
CA LYS A 99 11.36 6.06 21.53
C LYS A 99 11.82 5.13 20.42
N ILE A 100 11.13 5.15 19.29
CA ILE A 100 11.55 4.37 18.10
C ILE A 100 12.84 4.96 17.53
N LYS A 101 13.77 4.13 17.07
CA LYS A 101 15.06 4.55 16.50
C LYS A 101 14.87 5.47 15.27
N PRO A 102 15.57 6.61 15.18
CA PRO A 102 15.48 7.47 14.01
C PRO A 102 16.25 6.88 12.83
N ALA A 103 15.79 7.18 11.61
CA ALA A 103 16.50 6.81 10.40
C ALA A 103 17.81 7.61 10.27
N PRO A 104 18.94 6.95 9.92
CA PRO A 104 20.22 7.61 9.75
C PRO A 104 20.21 8.58 8.56
N GLU A 105 21.11 9.56 8.60
CA GLU A 105 21.37 10.44 7.47
C GLU A 105 21.96 9.65 6.28
N PRO A 106 21.56 9.95 5.04
CA PRO A 106 22.15 9.33 3.87
C PRO A 106 23.61 9.76 3.74
N VAL A 107 24.50 8.78 3.53
CA VAL A 107 25.94 9.02 3.39
C VAL A 107 26.48 8.39 2.13
N THR A 108 27.54 9.00 1.59
CA THR A 108 28.31 8.41 0.49
C THR A 108 29.03 7.15 0.96
N THR A 109 29.24 6.19 0.06
CA THR A 109 30.02 4.97 0.33
C THR A 109 31.34 5.29 1.05
N GLY A 110 31.61 4.56 2.14
CA GLY A 110 32.85 4.70 2.93
C GLY A 110 32.79 5.74 4.05
N LYS A 111 31.66 6.44 4.24
CA LYS A 111 31.44 7.32 5.40
C LYS A 111 30.48 6.68 6.40
N GLU A 112 30.70 6.97 7.68
CA GLU A 112 29.77 6.56 8.74
C GLU A 112 28.52 7.44 8.74
N SER A 113 27.35 6.81 8.89
CA SER A 113 26.09 7.52 9.00
C SER A 113 25.85 8.01 10.42
N VAL A 114 25.33 9.23 10.54
CA VAL A 114 24.95 9.77 11.84
C VAL A 114 23.45 9.54 12.07
N VAL A 115 23.11 9.10 13.29
CA VAL A 115 21.74 8.91 13.76
C VAL A 115 21.41 10.04 14.74
N ARG A 116 20.39 10.84 14.43
CA ARG A 116 19.93 11.97 15.27
C ARG A 116 18.41 12.06 15.25
N GLU A 117 17.79 12.35 16.39
CA GLU A 117 16.36 12.66 16.43
C GLU A 117 16.09 13.98 15.69
N GLY A 118 15.17 13.94 14.73
CA GLY A 118 14.66 15.12 14.04
C GLY A 118 13.47 15.77 14.75
N PRO A 119 12.93 16.87 14.21
CA PRO A 119 11.86 17.64 14.85
C PRO A 119 10.58 16.87 15.16
N VAL A 120 10.32 15.76 14.45
CA VAL A 120 9.12 14.92 14.65
C VAL A 120 9.05 14.32 16.06
N TYR A 121 10.18 14.09 16.73
CA TYR A 121 10.23 13.54 18.10
C TYR A 121 9.78 14.53 19.18
N SER A 122 9.69 15.82 18.84
CA SER A 122 9.20 16.87 19.75
C SER A 122 7.71 17.17 19.55
N LYS A 123 7.05 16.50 18.58
CA LYS A 123 5.63 16.70 18.27
C LYS A 123 4.79 15.60 18.89
N ASP A 124 3.64 15.98 19.44
CA ASP A 124 2.61 15.04 19.88
C ASP A 124 1.65 14.74 18.72
N GLU A 125 2.18 14.12 17.67
CA GLU A 125 1.44 13.78 16.45
C GLU A 125 1.80 12.36 15.97
N PHE A 126 0.84 11.69 15.33
CA PHE A 126 1.11 10.41 14.68
C PHE A 126 2.02 10.58 13.47
N TYR A 127 3.02 9.71 13.37
CA TYR A 127 3.86 9.55 12.20
C TYR A 127 3.85 8.07 11.76
N PRO A 128 3.65 7.79 10.46
CA PRO A 128 3.13 8.72 9.45
C PRO A 128 1.69 9.14 9.76
N GLN A 129 1.24 10.30 9.24
CA GLN A 129 -0.14 10.78 9.44
C GLN A 129 -1.19 9.97 8.65
N LYS A 130 -0.77 9.32 7.56
CA LYS A 130 -1.64 8.51 6.69
C LYS A 130 -1.33 7.02 6.86
N TRP A 131 -2.38 6.19 6.84
CA TRP A 131 -2.26 4.73 6.89
C TRP A 131 -1.72 4.11 5.60
N TYR A 132 -1.96 4.75 4.46
CA TYR A 132 -1.51 4.29 3.17
C TYR A 132 -1.26 5.47 2.23
N ASP A 133 -0.44 5.21 1.23
CA ASP A 133 -0.26 6.06 0.05
C ASP A 133 -0.19 5.15 -1.18
N TYR A 134 -0.41 5.70 -2.36
CA TYR A 134 -0.36 4.94 -3.61
C TYR A 134 0.17 5.79 -4.75
N SER A 135 0.70 5.13 -5.77
CA SER A 135 1.16 5.82 -6.98
C SER A 135 0.81 5.00 -8.21
N ILE A 136 0.18 5.64 -9.19
CA ILE A 136 -0.12 5.02 -10.48
C ILE A 136 0.99 5.43 -11.45
N LYS A 137 1.68 4.46 -12.03
CA LYS A 137 2.83 4.67 -12.91
C LYS A 137 2.71 3.81 -14.16
N ALA A 138 3.06 4.35 -15.31
CA ALA A 138 3.27 3.55 -16.51
C ALA A 138 4.67 2.93 -16.49
N GLY A 139 4.80 1.72 -17.05
CA GLY A 139 6.10 1.06 -17.19
C GLY A 139 6.05 -0.11 -18.14
N ILE A 140 7.11 -0.93 -18.11
CA ILE A 140 7.25 -2.12 -18.95
C ILE A 140 7.44 -3.32 -18.02
N LYS A 141 6.65 -4.38 -18.25
CA LYS A 141 6.82 -5.69 -17.61
C LYS A 141 6.78 -6.76 -18.69
N ASP A 142 7.78 -7.65 -18.68
CA ASP A 142 7.88 -8.77 -19.63
C ASP A 142 7.73 -8.33 -21.10
N GLY A 143 8.34 -7.19 -21.44
CA GLY A 143 8.32 -6.59 -22.79
C GLY A 143 7.00 -5.90 -23.18
N LYS A 144 6.01 -5.80 -22.28
CA LYS A 144 4.71 -5.16 -22.54
C LYS A 144 4.54 -3.90 -21.72
N HIS A 145 3.89 -2.89 -22.32
CA HIS A 145 3.44 -1.71 -21.59
C HIS A 145 2.35 -2.09 -20.58
N VAL A 146 2.50 -1.61 -19.35
CA VAL A 146 1.60 -1.88 -18.24
C VAL A 146 1.42 -0.64 -17.37
N ILE A 147 0.36 -0.64 -16.57
CA ILE A 147 0.16 0.30 -15.47
C ILE A 147 0.46 -0.42 -14.15
N PHE A 148 1.41 0.12 -13.39
CA PHE A 148 1.71 -0.27 -12.03
C PHE A 148 0.93 0.62 -11.06
N VAL A 149 0.31 -0.01 -10.07
CA VAL A 149 -0.46 0.65 -9.02
C VAL A 149 0.03 0.15 -7.67
#